data_AF-A0A1Y0BKQ0-F1
#
_entry.id   AF-A0A1Y0BKQ0-F1
#
_cell.length_a   1.000
_cell.length_b   1.000
_cell.length_c   1.000
_cell.angle_alpha   90.00
_cell.angle_beta   90.00
_cell.angle_gamma   90.00
#
_symmetry.space_group_name_H-M   'P 1'
#
loop_
_entity.id
_entity.type
_entity.pdbx_description
1 polymer ?
#
loop_
_entity_poly.entity_id
_entity_poly.type
_entity_poly.pdbx_seq_one_letter_code
_entity_poly.pdbx_strand_id
1 'polypeptide(L)'
;MGDRTDRETTARRALEERMAHLAKPNLKSIDEEFSARRGKAKFDPPWFSLDGIQSVRSLAKHLNRLAEYETFYSRGSQIMHAGTYRDHLNVLSGGEVAFIPIRHVSDMSALLRSVFTVTLASYSKVVETYLSEEAEVVRELYVRKWREPFIDMPNINVEYR
;
A
#
# COMPACT_ATOMS: atom_id res chain seq x y z
N MET A 1 29.60 -9.55 -39.51
CA MET A 1 30.56 -9.34 -38.41
C MET A 1 30.49 -7.92 -37.80
N GLY A 2 29.99 -6.89 -38.51
CA GLY A 2 29.88 -5.51 -37.99
C GLY A 2 28.76 -5.22 -36.98
N ASP A 3 27.67 -6.00 -36.95
CA ASP A 3 26.50 -5.77 -36.08
C ASP A 3 26.77 -6.08 -34.58
N ARG A 4 27.71 -6.99 -34.29
CA ARG A 4 28.00 -7.38 -32.90
C ARG A 4 28.90 -6.37 -32.18
N THR A 5 29.86 -5.81 -32.89
CA THR A 5 30.82 -4.81 -32.36
C THR A 5 30.13 -3.48 -32.07
N ASP A 6 29.15 -3.11 -32.89
CA ASP A 6 28.35 -1.89 -32.70
C ASP A 6 27.43 -1.98 -31.47
N ARG A 7 26.82 -3.16 -31.25
CA ARG A 7 26.03 -3.45 -30.05
C ARG A 7 26.86 -3.44 -28.77
N GLU A 8 28.06 -4.05 -28.79
CA GLU A 8 28.96 -4.05 -27.63
C GLU A 8 29.44 -2.64 -27.28
N THR A 9 29.74 -1.82 -28.29
CA THR A 9 30.15 -0.42 -28.10
C THR A 9 29.01 0.42 -27.53
N THR A 10 27.81 0.27 -28.07
CA THR A 10 26.59 0.95 -27.58
C THR A 10 26.27 0.55 -26.13
N ALA A 11 26.37 -0.75 -25.81
CA ALA A 11 26.15 -1.25 -24.46
C ALA A 11 27.17 -0.70 -23.45
N ARG A 12 28.45 -0.63 -23.83
CA ARG A 12 29.50 -0.04 -23.00
C ARG A 12 29.24 1.44 -22.70
N ARG A 13 28.92 2.23 -23.73
CA ARG A 13 28.63 3.65 -23.54
C ARG A 13 27.42 3.87 -22.62
N ALA A 14 26.34 3.11 -22.82
CA ALA A 14 25.16 3.18 -21.96
C ALA A 14 25.46 2.77 -20.51
N LEU A 15 26.39 1.83 -20.30
CA LEU A 15 26.82 1.42 -18.96
C LEU A 15 27.63 2.54 -18.28
N GLU A 16 28.57 3.15 -18.99
CA GLU A 16 29.37 4.28 -18.49
C GLU A 16 28.49 5.48 -18.10
N GLU A 17 27.54 5.86 -18.95
CA GLU A 17 26.58 6.94 -18.67
C GLU A 17 25.76 6.67 -17.39
N ARG A 18 25.32 5.43 -17.19
CA ARG A 18 24.56 5.03 -15.99
C ARG A 18 25.45 5.00 -14.74
N MET A 19 26.67 4.48 -14.84
CA MET A 19 27.63 4.47 -13.73
C MET A 19 28.00 5.90 -13.30
N ALA A 20 28.17 6.82 -14.25
CA ALA A 20 28.40 8.23 -13.95
C ALA A 20 27.21 8.86 -13.20
N HIS A 21 25.98 8.47 -13.54
CA HIS A 21 24.79 8.91 -12.82
C HIS A 21 24.73 8.35 -11.39
N LEU A 22 25.03 7.06 -11.20
CA LEU A 22 25.01 6.40 -9.89
C LEU A 22 26.14 6.87 -8.97
N ALA A 23 27.25 7.36 -9.52
CA ALA A 23 28.38 7.91 -8.77
C ALA A 23 28.08 9.24 -8.06
N LYS A 24 26.88 9.82 -8.22
CA LYS A 24 26.49 11.06 -7.53
C LYS A 24 26.52 10.86 -6.00
N PRO A 25 27.01 11.83 -5.21
CA PRO A 25 27.16 11.66 -3.75
C PRO A 25 25.87 11.26 -3.02
N ASN A 26 24.72 11.75 -3.47
CA ASN A 26 23.40 11.43 -2.88
C ASN A 26 22.88 10.03 -3.23
N LEU A 27 23.49 9.34 -4.20
CA LEU A 27 23.12 7.99 -4.61
C LEU A 27 24.12 6.94 -4.13
N LYS A 28 25.31 7.34 -3.70
CA LYS A 28 26.39 6.45 -3.29
C LYS A 28 25.97 5.45 -2.21
N SER A 29 25.28 5.89 -1.17
CA SER A 29 24.82 4.98 -0.09
C SER A 29 23.79 3.95 -0.58
N ILE A 30 22.94 4.35 -1.53
CA ILE A 30 21.92 3.46 -2.13
C ILE A 30 22.60 2.43 -3.04
N ASP A 31 23.58 2.87 -3.83
CA ASP A 31 24.36 2.00 -4.73
C ASP A 31 25.20 0.97 -3.95
N GLU A 32 25.79 1.39 -2.83
CA GLU A 32 26.51 0.50 -1.90
C GLU A 32 25.58 -0.53 -1.25
N GLU A 33 24.38 -0.11 -0.78
CA GLU A 33 23.37 -1.02 -0.22
C GLU A 33 22.92 -2.08 -1.24
N PHE A 34 22.60 -1.64 -2.46
CA PHE A 34 22.16 -2.51 -3.55
C PHE A 34 23.26 -3.51 -3.95
N SER A 35 24.50 -3.03 -4.08
CA SER A 35 25.67 -3.84 -4.44
C SER A 35 25.99 -4.90 -3.38
N ALA A 36 25.86 -4.56 -2.09
CA ALA A 36 26.10 -5.50 -0.99
C ALA A 36 25.07 -6.66 -0.98
N ARG A 37 23.81 -6.39 -1.36
CA ARG A 37 22.75 -7.41 -1.41
C ARG A 37 22.84 -8.33 -2.62
N ARG A 38 23.32 -7.82 -3.76
CA ARG A 38 23.64 -8.63 -4.95
C ARG A 38 24.64 -9.74 -4.64
N GLY A 39 25.62 -9.48 -3.76
CA GLY A 39 26.83 -10.28 -3.57
C GLY A 39 26.70 -11.74 -3.11
N LYS A 40 25.51 -12.22 -2.72
CA LYS A 40 25.30 -13.63 -2.30
C LYS A 40 24.47 -14.47 -3.27
N ALA A 41 23.85 -13.86 -4.28
CA ALA A 41 22.98 -14.57 -5.21
C ALA A 41 23.76 -15.01 -6.47
N LYS A 42 23.48 -16.22 -6.97
CA LYS A 42 24.06 -16.74 -8.22
C LYS A 42 23.61 -15.93 -9.46
N PHE A 43 22.48 -15.22 -9.34
CA PHE A 43 21.88 -14.41 -10.39
C PHE A 43 21.42 -13.08 -9.81
N ASP A 44 21.35 -12.07 -10.67
CA ASP A 44 20.75 -10.80 -10.31
C ASP A 44 19.27 -11.02 -9.94
N PRO A 45 18.77 -10.38 -8.87
CA PRO A 45 17.34 -10.40 -8.59
C PRO A 45 16.57 -9.83 -9.79
N PRO A 46 15.35 -10.31 -10.08
CA PRO A 46 14.53 -9.76 -11.15
C PRO A 46 14.38 -8.24 -10.99
N TRP A 47 14.38 -7.48 -12.08
CA TRP A 47 14.31 -6.01 -12.03
C TRP A 47 13.05 -5.47 -11.34
N PHE A 48 11.99 -6.27 -11.26
CA PHE A 48 10.74 -5.98 -10.55
C PHE A 48 10.76 -6.38 -9.07
N SER A 49 11.82 -7.04 -8.61
CA SER A 49 11.98 -7.38 -7.20
C SER A 49 12.26 -6.10 -6.43
N LEU A 50 11.45 -5.86 -5.39
CA LEU A 50 11.74 -4.79 -4.45
C LEU A 50 13.07 -5.09 -3.75
N ASP A 51 13.97 -4.12 -3.76
CA ASP A 51 15.12 -4.13 -2.87
C ASP A 51 14.68 -3.72 -1.45
N GLY A 52 15.23 -4.38 -0.43
CA GLY A 52 14.90 -4.13 0.96
C GLY A 52 13.66 -4.86 1.44
N ILE A 53 12.63 -4.11 1.84
CA ILE A 53 11.49 -4.67 2.56
C ILE A 53 10.50 -5.33 1.60
N GLN A 54 10.42 -6.66 1.65
CA GLN A 54 9.76 -7.47 0.61
C GLN A 54 8.25 -7.69 0.79
N SER A 55 7.64 -7.16 1.87
CA SER A 55 6.20 -7.30 2.06
C SER A 55 5.62 -6.08 2.77
N VAL A 56 4.35 -5.78 2.52
CA VAL A 56 3.61 -4.71 3.21
C VAL A 56 3.62 -4.92 4.73
N ARG A 57 3.55 -6.19 5.19
CA ARG A 57 3.67 -6.53 6.61
C ARG A 57 5.04 -6.18 7.17
N SER A 58 6.10 -6.57 6.46
CA SER A 58 7.48 -6.25 6.86
C SER A 58 7.71 -4.73 6.84
N LEU A 59 7.08 -4.00 5.92
CA LEU A 59 7.16 -2.55 5.83
C LEU A 59 6.46 -1.90 7.02
N ALA A 60 5.26 -2.37 7.36
CA ALA A 60 4.54 -1.92 8.55
C ALA A 60 5.34 -2.19 9.83
N LYS A 61 5.99 -3.35 9.94
CA LYS A 61 6.89 -3.66 11.06
C LYS A 61 8.07 -2.69 11.13
N HIS A 62 8.73 -2.42 10.00
CA HIS A 62 9.85 -1.49 9.94
C HIS A 62 9.47 -0.06 10.33
N LEU A 63 8.26 0.38 9.97
CA LEU A 63 7.72 1.69 10.31
C LEU A 63 7.11 1.77 11.72
N ASN A 64 7.20 0.73 12.55
CA ASN A 64 6.52 0.60 13.84
C ASN A 64 4.97 0.75 13.76
N ARG A 65 4.38 0.37 12.63
CA ARG A 65 2.93 0.41 12.34
C ARG A 65 2.33 -0.98 12.15
N LEU A 66 2.96 -2.01 12.71
CA LEU A 66 2.50 -3.40 12.56
C LEU A 66 1.08 -3.59 13.10
N ALA A 67 0.73 -2.97 14.21
CA ALA A 67 -0.61 -3.06 14.79
C ALA A 67 -1.70 -2.52 13.86
N GLU A 68 -1.42 -1.41 13.15
CA GLU A 68 -2.33 -0.86 12.13
C GLU A 68 -2.48 -1.85 10.97
N TYR A 69 -1.37 -2.39 10.46
CA TYR A 69 -1.42 -3.42 9.42
C TYR A 69 -2.24 -4.63 9.86
N GLU A 70 -2.04 -5.15 11.07
CA GLU A 70 -2.79 -6.30 11.56
C GLU A 70 -4.28 -5.99 11.71
N THR A 71 -4.63 -4.77 12.15
CA THR A 71 -6.02 -4.32 12.26
C THR A 71 -6.70 -4.23 10.89
N PHE A 72 -6.06 -3.57 9.92
CA PHE A 72 -6.64 -3.40 8.59
C PHE A 72 -6.66 -4.70 7.79
N TYR A 73 -5.56 -5.45 7.84
CA TYR A 73 -5.41 -6.67 7.07
C TYR A 73 -6.31 -7.78 7.61
N SER A 74 -6.42 -7.98 8.93
CA SER A 74 -7.30 -9.00 9.49
C SER A 74 -8.76 -8.76 9.11
N ARG A 75 -9.24 -7.52 9.26
CA ARG A 75 -10.63 -7.15 8.94
C ARG A 75 -10.90 -7.19 7.44
N GLY A 76 -10.01 -6.63 6.62
CA GLY A 76 -10.12 -6.68 5.16
C GLY A 76 -10.06 -8.11 4.63
N SER A 77 -9.16 -8.93 5.17
CA SER A 77 -9.05 -10.35 4.82
C SER A 77 -10.30 -11.12 5.18
N GLN A 78 -10.93 -10.87 6.33
CA GLN A 78 -12.19 -11.53 6.72
C GLN A 78 -13.35 -11.20 5.78
N ILE A 79 -13.45 -9.95 5.32
CA ILE A 79 -14.48 -9.52 4.37
C ILE A 79 -14.23 -10.13 2.98
N MET A 80 -12.97 -10.19 2.54
CA MET A 80 -12.62 -10.66 1.19
C MET A 80 -12.54 -12.19 1.08
N HIS A 81 -12.14 -12.85 2.16
CA HIS A 81 -12.08 -14.30 2.29
C HIS A 81 -13.11 -14.71 3.33
N ALA A 82 -14.37 -14.92 2.90
CA ALA A 82 -15.49 -15.48 3.66
C ALA A 82 -15.04 -16.10 4.99
N GLY A 83 -15.04 -15.28 6.06
CA GLY A 83 -14.32 -15.60 7.29
C GLY A 83 -14.70 -16.97 7.84
N THR A 84 -16.02 -17.21 7.96
CA THR A 84 -16.60 -18.51 8.26
C THR A 84 -17.94 -18.67 7.54
N TYR A 85 -18.40 -19.92 7.34
CA TYR A 85 -19.73 -20.18 6.77
C TYR A 85 -20.87 -19.58 7.62
N ARG A 86 -20.64 -19.33 8.91
CA ARG A 86 -21.63 -18.77 9.83
C ARG A 86 -21.93 -17.30 9.53
N ASP A 87 -20.96 -16.58 8.99
CA ASP A 87 -21.11 -15.18 8.58
C ASP A 87 -22.05 -15.04 7.37
N HIS A 88 -22.38 -16.18 6.73
CA HIS A 88 -23.25 -16.25 5.57
C HIS A 88 -24.65 -16.82 5.84
N LEU A 89 -25.00 -17.00 7.12
CA LEU A 89 -26.30 -17.53 7.54
C LEU A 89 -26.98 -16.56 8.49
N ASN A 90 -28.22 -16.19 8.16
CA ASN A 90 -29.10 -15.44 9.04
C ASN A 90 -30.30 -16.32 9.42
N VAL A 91 -30.57 -16.49 10.72
CA VAL A 91 -31.74 -17.24 11.20
C VAL A 91 -32.83 -16.24 11.55
N LEU A 92 -33.93 -16.29 10.80
CA LEU A 92 -35.07 -15.40 10.98
C LEU A 92 -35.92 -15.87 12.18
N SER A 93 -36.72 -14.96 12.75
CA SER A 93 -37.54 -15.23 13.94
C SER A 93 -38.54 -16.39 13.77
N GLY A 94 -38.82 -16.83 12.54
CA GLY A 94 -39.66 -17.98 12.21
C GLY A 94 -38.92 -19.33 12.08
N GLY A 95 -37.60 -19.36 12.32
CA GLY A 95 -36.77 -20.56 12.12
C GLY A 95 -36.31 -20.80 10.68
N GLU A 96 -36.67 -19.89 9.77
CA GLU A 96 -36.18 -19.86 8.40
C GLU A 96 -34.71 -19.41 8.35
N VAL A 97 -33.98 -19.90 7.35
CA VAL A 97 -32.57 -19.58 7.15
C VAL A 97 -32.42 -18.80 5.85
N ALA A 98 -31.88 -17.58 5.95
CA ALA A 98 -31.50 -16.76 4.81
C ALA A 98 -29.98 -16.85 4.58
N PHE A 99 -29.57 -16.95 3.32
CA PHE A 99 -28.17 -16.99 2.93
C PHE A 99 -27.68 -15.58 2.59
N ILE A 100 -26.62 -15.14 3.26
CA ILE A 100 -25.94 -13.88 2.97
C ILE A 100 -24.85 -14.17 1.92
N PRO A 101 -24.82 -13.48 0.77
CA PRO A 101 -23.79 -13.68 -0.24
C PRO A 101 -22.38 -13.46 0.33
N ILE A 102 -21.39 -14.18 -0.21
CA ILE A 102 -19.97 -14.04 0.17
C ILE A 102 -19.49 -12.59 0.05
N ARG A 103 -20.04 -11.83 -0.90
CA ARG A 103 -19.79 -10.40 -1.06
C ARG A 103 -21.06 -9.63 -0.69
N HIS A 104 -21.09 -9.09 0.52
CA HIS A 104 -22.16 -8.25 1.02
C HIS A 104 -21.64 -6.86 1.42
N VAL A 105 -22.53 -5.87 1.45
CA VAL A 105 -22.15 -4.46 1.70
C VAL A 105 -22.29 -4.04 3.17
N SER A 106 -22.67 -4.96 4.06
CA SER A 106 -22.89 -4.68 5.49
C SER A 106 -21.68 -4.03 6.18
N ASP A 107 -20.46 -4.32 5.72
CA ASP A 107 -19.22 -3.74 6.27
C ASP A 107 -18.65 -2.58 5.43
N MET A 108 -19.36 -2.13 4.40
CA MET A 108 -18.88 -1.11 3.47
C MET A 108 -18.54 0.21 4.19
N SER A 109 -19.35 0.63 5.17
CA SER A 109 -19.07 1.85 5.94
C SER A 109 -17.77 1.74 6.75
N ALA A 110 -17.45 0.57 7.30
CA ALA A 110 -16.20 0.33 8.03
C ALA A 110 -14.99 0.32 7.07
N LEU A 111 -15.15 -0.27 5.88
CA LEU A 111 -14.13 -0.26 4.83
C LEU A 111 -13.84 1.17 4.35
N LEU A 112 -14.88 1.95 4.03
CA LEU A 112 -14.73 3.33 3.59
C LEU A 112 -14.02 4.19 4.65
N ARG A 113 -14.42 4.11 5.92
CA ARG A 113 -13.74 4.79 7.03
C ARG A 113 -12.24 4.46 7.08
N SER A 114 -11.90 3.18 6.88
CA SER A 114 -10.51 2.72 6.86
C SER A 114 -9.71 3.32 5.70
N VAL A 115 -10.26 3.27 4.47
CA VAL A 115 -9.63 3.83 3.27
C VAL A 115 -9.41 5.33 3.40
N PHE A 116 -10.41 6.07 3.86
CA PHE A 116 -10.30 7.52 4.08
C PHE A 116 -9.24 7.85 5.14
N THR A 117 -9.19 7.09 6.24
CA THR A 117 -8.17 7.28 7.29
C THR A 117 -6.76 7.12 6.73
N VAL A 118 -6.50 6.06 5.97
CA VAL A 118 -5.19 5.82 5.34
C VAL A 118 -4.86 6.91 4.32
N THR A 119 -5.84 7.33 3.52
CA THR A 119 -5.69 8.40 2.52
C THR A 119 -5.30 9.72 3.17
N LEU A 120 -6.04 10.16 4.19
CA LEU A 120 -5.77 11.40 4.91
C LEU A 120 -4.42 11.37 5.62
N ALA A 121 -4.07 10.25 6.27
CA ALA A 121 -2.78 10.11 6.94
C ALA A 121 -1.61 10.16 5.93
N SER A 122 -1.75 9.49 4.79
CA SER A 122 -0.74 9.49 3.73
C SER A 122 -0.60 10.88 3.11
N TYR A 123 -1.72 11.52 2.78
CA TYR A 123 -1.73 12.88 2.24
C TYR A 123 -1.10 13.89 3.21
N SER A 124 -1.42 13.80 4.49
CA SER A 124 -0.82 14.65 5.53
C SER A 124 0.70 14.48 5.57
N LYS A 125 1.22 13.25 5.47
CA LYS A 125 2.67 13.02 5.42
C LYS A 125 3.34 13.56 4.17
N VAL A 126 2.68 13.49 3.01
CA VAL A 126 3.19 14.11 1.78
C VAL A 126 3.27 15.62 1.96
N VAL A 127 2.21 16.25 2.46
CA VAL A 127 2.17 17.70 2.69
C VAL A 127 3.22 18.12 3.71
N GLU A 128 3.33 17.46 4.86
CA GLU A 128 4.34 17.78 5.86
C GLU A 128 5.78 17.66 5.35
N THR A 129 6.03 16.71 4.45
CA THR A 129 7.39 16.43 3.94
C THR A 129 7.78 17.35 2.78
N TYR A 130 6.85 17.61 1.86
CA TYR A 130 7.16 18.26 0.57
C TYR A 130 6.54 19.66 0.42
N LEU A 131 5.51 19.98 1.20
CA LEU A 131 4.74 21.22 1.13
C LEU A 131 4.53 21.79 2.53
N SER A 132 5.60 21.80 3.35
CA SER A 132 5.53 22.17 4.76
C SER A 132 4.96 23.57 4.98
N GLU A 133 5.18 24.50 4.05
CA GLU A 133 4.62 25.86 4.07
C GLU A 133 3.09 25.88 3.90
N GLU A 134 2.51 24.87 3.25
CA GLU A 134 1.06 24.74 3.04
C GLU A 134 0.37 23.87 4.10
N ALA A 135 1.12 23.29 5.04
CA ALA A 135 0.61 22.31 5.99
C ALA A 135 -0.54 22.85 6.85
N GLU A 136 -0.47 24.11 7.28
CA GLU A 136 -1.56 24.74 8.05
C GLU A 136 -2.82 24.98 7.20
N VAL A 137 -2.65 25.39 5.94
CA VAL A 137 -3.78 25.58 5.02
C VAL A 137 -4.53 24.27 4.78
N VAL A 138 -3.79 23.18 4.58
CA VAL A 138 -4.37 21.84 4.41
C VAL A 138 -5.07 21.37 5.68
N ARG A 139 -4.50 21.66 6.85
CA ARG A 139 -5.12 21.32 8.14
C ARG A 139 -6.45 22.07 8.34
N GLU A 140 -6.48 23.36 8.01
CA GLU A 140 -7.72 24.15 8.03
C GLU A 140 -8.76 23.61 7.05
N LEU A 141 -8.33 23.22 5.85
CA LEU A 141 -9.21 22.62 4.83
C LEU A 141 -9.86 21.33 5.36
N TYR A 142 -9.06 20.47 6.02
CA TYR A 142 -9.59 19.26 6.66
C TYR A 142 -10.68 19.59 7.68
N VAL A 143 -10.38 20.50 8.62
CA VAL A 143 -11.32 20.86 9.70
C VAL A 143 -12.61 21.47 9.13
N ARG A 144 -12.49 22.37 8.15
CA ARG A 144 -13.63 23.14 7.61
C ARG A 144 -14.49 22.36 6.61
N LYS A 145 -13.91 21.45 5.84
CA LYS A 145 -14.62 20.82 4.70
C LYS A 145 -14.67 19.30 4.75
N TRP A 146 -13.64 18.63 5.26
CA TRP A 146 -13.52 17.18 5.11
C TRP A 146 -13.91 16.40 6.35
N ARG A 147 -13.74 17.00 7.54
CA ARG A 147 -13.99 16.34 8.82
C ARG A 147 -15.44 15.92 8.98
N GLU A 148 -16.39 16.80 8.69
CA GLU A 148 -17.82 16.52 8.88
C GLU A 148 -18.31 15.37 7.98
N PRO A 149 -18.11 15.39 6.65
CA PRO A 149 -18.47 14.25 5.80
C PRO A 149 -17.83 12.92 6.20
N PHE A 150 -16.65 12.97 6.84
CA PHE A 150 -15.94 11.79 7.31
C PHE A 150 -16.54 11.22 8.61
N ILE A 151 -16.89 12.08 9.57
CA ILE A 151 -17.50 11.66 10.84
C ILE A 151 -18.93 11.16 10.59
N ASP A 152 -19.69 11.90 9.77
CA ASP A 152 -21.09 11.63 9.44
C ASP A 152 -21.25 10.67 8.25
N MET A 153 -20.38 9.67 8.16
CA MET A 153 -20.44 8.70 7.08
C MET A 153 -21.63 7.75 7.29
N PRO A 154 -22.56 7.62 6.33
CA PRO A 154 -23.78 6.85 6.51
C PRO A 154 -23.47 5.36 6.73
N ASN A 155 -24.25 4.75 7.62
CA ASN A 155 -24.24 3.31 7.82
C ASN A 155 -25.09 2.64 6.74
N ILE A 156 -24.50 1.71 6.00
CA ILE A 156 -25.21 0.90 5.01
C ILE A 156 -25.77 -0.32 5.73
N ASN A 157 -27.08 -0.30 5.99
CA ASN A 157 -27.81 -1.42 6.58
C ASN A 157 -28.53 -2.18 5.46
N VAL A 158 -28.20 -3.45 5.27
CA VAL A 158 -28.89 -4.33 4.31
C VAL A 158 -29.49 -5.50 5.07
N GLU A 159 -30.80 -5.68 4.90
CA GLU A 159 -31.52 -6.86 5.38
C GLU A 159 -31.44 -7.96 4.32
N TYR A 160 -30.93 -9.13 4.72
CA TYR A 160 -30.98 -10.35 3.94
C TYR A 160 -32.16 -11.19 4.45
N ARG A 161 -33.19 -11.33 3.60
CA ARG A 161 -34.40 -12.11 3.84
C ARG A 161 -34.39 -13.36 2.98
#